data_AF-A0A1H4JZ07-F1
#
_entry.id   AF-A0A1H4JZ07-F1
#
_cell.length_a   1.000
_cell.length_b   1.000
_cell.length_c   1.000
_cell.angle_alpha   90.00
_cell.angle_beta   90.00
_cell.angle_gamma   90.00
#
_symmetry.space_group_name_H-M   'P 1'
#
loop_
_entity.id
_entity.type
_entity.pdbx_description
1 polymer ?
#
loop_
_entity_poly.entity_id
_entity_poly.type
_entity_poly.pdbx_seq_one_letter_code
_entity_poly.pdbx_strand_id
1 'polypeptide(L)'
;MNLKKLLSIILIVVSVISCNHKITNVKSLKQGYKSILSKKSIVTTIHKGISNSENLSKLYDKNKNTKFLVTAPKNTITIQNENVSIIKSYAITSANDAPGRDPKNWILSGSVNGETWTVLDKKNDQLFKKRRETRNYELKLNNKEYSFYKIEFEQNKKSVYGDTFLQIAEFDLKKITKAPIVKFSSKSTRAKISDTIQFHDISYNGPTSWKWYFENGIPKYSSEPDPKVYFPVPGNHTVKLVVKNKFGKDSVISKRYVKVYDPENPWKGFHYPKVEFTSTDTVSLGYKRAVRIIPDFTKAINEVTLGVCKQLYKNLSEVPDFEKVNFTFNWSNTLAARGGNNTIMDLWFSTKYIQNALKDDTDEAVKYEIYGVLWHELTHGYQFSPKTENDKYRPGYDYFAFLEGEADLVRINAGYHKTRHPDLGFKNYKYLSGYTTTGFFLKWIVDTYDENFIYKFNKSVIEISPWSYKTAFKEILNKDIDILWKEYEAYVNEYDKTKKVIKKKRIDWKNMN
;
A
#
# COMPACT_ATOMS: atom_id res chain seq x y z
N MET A 1 -10.52 -1.04 -79.18
CA MET A 1 -9.28 -1.83 -78.93
C MET A 1 -8.10 -0.91 -79.25
N ASN A 2 -7.60 -0.11 -78.32
CA ASN A 2 -6.54 -0.36 -77.33
C ASN A 2 -5.18 0.21 -77.77
N LEU A 3 -4.49 0.87 -76.83
CA LEU A 3 -3.11 1.44 -76.81
C LEU A 3 -2.83 2.71 -77.65
N LYS A 4 -2.63 3.90 -77.04
CA LYS A 4 -1.39 4.46 -76.41
C LYS A 4 -0.26 4.62 -77.45
N LYS A 5 0.43 5.75 -77.65
CA LYS A 5 0.74 6.93 -76.80
C LYS A 5 1.50 7.97 -77.66
N LEU A 6 1.70 9.17 -77.07
CA LEU A 6 2.63 10.27 -77.37
C LEU A 6 2.15 11.39 -78.33
N LEU A 7 1.90 12.57 -77.76
CA LEU A 7 2.65 13.79 -78.11
C LEU A 7 2.58 14.82 -76.96
N SER A 8 3.77 15.33 -76.60
CA SER A 8 4.15 16.67 -76.11
C SER A 8 3.32 17.44 -75.07
N ILE A 9 3.99 18.07 -74.10
CA ILE A 9 3.89 19.52 -73.78
C ILE A 9 4.76 19.89 -72.55
N ILE A 10 5.76 20.75 -72.82
CA ILE A 10 6.25 21.94 -72.10
C ILE A 10 6.58 21.83 -70.60
N LEU A 11 7.88 21.99 -70.31
CA LEU A 11 8.47 22.20 -68.99
C LEU A 11 8.45 23.70 -68.65
N ILE A 12 7.66 24.12 -67.67
CA ILE A 12 7.76 25.45 -67.04
C ILE A 12 8.50 25.29 -65.71
N VAL A 13 9.65 25.94 -65.60
CA VAL A 13 10.43 26.03 -64.36
C VAL A 13 9.80 27.10 -63.48
N VAL A 14 9.17 26.71 -62.37
CA VAL A 14 8.81 27.62 -61.27
C VAL A 14 9.76 27.33 -60.12
N SER A 15 10.65 28.28 -59.85
CA SER A 15 11.51 28.31 -58.67
C SER A 15 10.66 28.52 -57.41
N VAL A 16 10.43 27.44 -56.65
CA VAL A 16 9.84 27.52 -55.31
C VAL A 16 10.98 27.73 -54.31
N ILE A 17 11.01 28.93 -53.72
CA ILE A 17 11.82 29.23 -52.54
C ILE A 17 11.33 28.32 -51.40
N SER A 18 12.16 27.35 -51.01
CA SER A 18 11.88 26.48 -49.88
C SER A 18 12.04 27.27 -48.58
N CYS A 19 10.91 27.74 -48.04
CA CYS A 19 10.86 28.22 -46.67
C CYS A 19 11.02 27.00 -45.75
N ASN A 20 12.22 26.81 -45.22
CA ASN A 20 12.59 25.72 -44.32
C ASN A 20 11.93 25.96 -42.95
N HIS A 21 10.63 25.68 -42.83
CA HIS A 21 9.97 25.61 -41.53
C HIS A 21 10.50 24.37 -40.79
N LYS A 22 11.43 24.61 -39.86
CA LYS A 22 11.72 23.64 -38.79
C LYS A 22 10.38 23.32 -38.13
N ILE A 23 9.85 22.13 -38.40
CA ILE A 23 8.77 21.54 -37.60
C ILE A 23 9.39 21.28 -36.23
N THR A 24 9.32 22.28 -35.36
CA THR A 24 9.54 22.08 -33.94
C THR A 24 8.48 21.10 -33.50
N ASN A 25 8.89 19.91 -33.07
CA ASN A 25 8.05 18.92 -32.41
C ASN A 25 7.50 19.56 -31.11
N VAL A 26 6.45 20.38 -31.22
CA VAL A 26 5.74 20.93 -30.06
C VAL A 26 5.04 19.74 -29.43
N LYS A 27 5.59 19.23 -28.33
CA LYS A 27 4.89 18.27 -27.45
C LYS A 27 3.48 18.82 -27.25
N SER A 28 2.46 18.10 -27.72
CA SER A 28 1.08 18.52 -27.57
C SER A 28 0.79 18.76 -26.09
N LEU A 29 0.22 19.93 -25.78
CA LEU A 29 -0.08 20.31 -24.41
C LEU A 29 -1.10 19.33 -23.84
N LYS A 30 -0.69 18.53 -22.83
CA LYS A 30 -1.62 17.68 -22.09
C LYS A 30 -2.46 18.58 -21.18
N GLN A 31 -3.76 18.64 -21.46
CA GLN A 31 -4.72 19.39 -20.64
C GLN A 31 -4.86 18.75 -19.26
N GLY A 32 -4.56 19.52 -18.22
CA GLY A 32 -4.73 19.14 -16.83
C GLY A 32 -6.11 19.54 -16.30
N TYR A 33 -6.62 18.77 -15.34
CA TYR A 33 -7.88 19.06 -14.65
C TYR A 33 -7.66 19.16 -13.13
N LYS A 34 -8.28 20.16 -12.49
CA LYS A 34 -8.15 20.39 -11.05
C LYS A 34 -9.49 20.30 -10.37
N SER A 35 -9.52 19.69 -9.19
CA SER A 35 -10.71 19.67 -8.34
C SER A 35 -11.16 21.09 -7.99
N ILE A 36 -12.47 21.34 -8.04
CA ILE A 36 -13.08 22.53 -7.44
C ILE A 36 -13.43 22.33 -5.97
N LEU A 37 -13.37 21.09 -5.48
CA LEU A 37 -13.64 20.74 -4.10
C LEU A 37 -12.35 20.81 -3.27
N SER A 38 -12.44 21.56 -2.19
CA SER A 38 -11.37 21.74 -1.21
C SER A 38 -11.97 22.01 0.16
N LYS A 39 -11.12 22.04 1.19
CA LYS A 39 -11.55 22.43 2.56
C LYS A 39 -12.15 23.84 2.64
N LYS A 40 -11.96 24.69 1.62
CA LYS A 40 -12.52 26.04 1.53
C LYS A 40 -13.82 26.12 0.74
N SER A 41 -14.19 25.05 0.04
CA SER A 41 -15.42 25.02 -0.76
C SER A 41 -16.64 25.07 0.14
N ILE A 42 -17.64 25.86 -0.25
CA ILE A 42 -18.93 25.89 0.44
C ILE A 42 -19.75 24.73 -0.12
N VAL A 43 -19.90 23.68 0.68
CA VAL A 43 -20.63 22.46 0.32
C VAL A 43 -21.75 22.24 1.33
N THR A 44 -22.98 22.13 0.85
CA THR A 44 -24.18 21.89 1.67
C THR A 44 -24.88 20.62 1.25
N THR A 45 -25.71 20.08 2.14
CA THR A 45 -26.45 18.83 1.92
C THR A 45 -27.82 18.88 2.58
N ILE A 46 -28.79 18.13 2.04
CA ILE A 46 -30.13 17.99 2.65
C ILE A 46 -30.06 17.11 3.90
N HIS A 47 -29.49 15.91 3.78
CA HIS A 47 -29.32 15.01 4.93
C HIS A 47 -27.90 15.13 5.46
N LYS A 48 -27.76 15.54 6.72
CA LYS A 48 -26.47 15.57 7.42
C LYS A 48 -26.00 14.13 7.69
N GLY A 49 -24.68 13.95 7.77
CA GLY A 49 -24.11 12.64 8.03
C GLY A 49 -24.36 12.20 9.47
N ILE A 50 -24.35 10.89 9.70
CA ILE A 50 -24.83 10.31 10.96
C ILE A 50 -23.89 10.51 12.16
N SER A 51 -22.64 10.89 11.92
CA SER A 51 -21.62 11.06 12.95
C SER A 51 -20.52 12.03 12.52
N ASN A 52 -19.68 12.48 13.46
CA ASN A 52 -18.49 13.30 13.13
C ASN A 52 -17.47 12.55 12.27
N SER A 53 -17.39 11.22 12.40
CA SER A 53 -16.54 10.38 11.57
C SER A 53 -17.10 10.12 10.18
N GLU A 54 -18.39 10.41 9.93
CA GLU A 54 -19.09 10.09 8.67
C GLU A 54 -19.93 11.26 8.11
N ASN A 55 -19.53 12.49 8.42
CA ASN A 55 -20.22 13.70 7.99
C ASN A 55 -19.86 14.14 6.55
N LEU A 56 -20.48 15.22 6.08
CA LEU A 56 -20.30 15.75 4.72
C LEU A 56 -18.84 16.05 4.36
N SER A 57 -17.99 16.44 5.32
CA SER A 57 -16.57 16.70 5.04
C SER A 57 -15.83 15.46 4.52
N LYS A 58 -16.33 14.27 4.85
CA LYS A 58 -15.76 12.99 4.39
C LYS A 58 -16.02 12.72 2.92
N LEU A 59 -16.95 13.44 2.30
CA LEU A 59 -17.26 13.28 0.88
C LEU A 59 -16.14 13.81 -0.04
N TYR A 60 -15.25 14.67 0.45
CA TYR A 60 -14.22 15.32 -0.37
C TYR A 60 -12.91 15.56 0.40
N ASP A 61 -12.60 14.71 1.38
CA ASP A 61 -11.36 14.82 2.17
C ASP A 61 -10.16 14.15 1.49
N LYS A 62 -10.35 13.61 0.28
CA LYS A 62 -9.38 12.87 -0.52
C LYS A 62 -8.93 11.57 0.13
N ASN A 63 -9.73 11.02 1.04
CA ASN A 63 -9.44 9.77 1.73
C ASN A 63 -10.52 8.73 1.45
N LYS A 64 -10.21 7.78 0.56
CA LYS A 64 -11.14 6.68 0.20
C LYS A 64 -11.46 5.73 1.36
N ASN A 65 -10.81 5.88 2.51
CA ASN A 65 -11.06 5.06 3.70
C ASN A 65 -12.09 5.66 4.65
N THR A 66 -12.41 6.95 4.51
CA THR A 66 -13.53 7.62 5.16
C THR A 66 -14.77 7.54 4.28
N LYS A 67 -15.94 7.86 4.84
CA LYS A 67 -17.19 7.90 4.09
C LYS A 67 -18.16 8.93 4.62
N PHE A 68 -18.96 9.49 3.74
CA PHE A 68 -20.17 10.22 4.07
C PHE A 68 -21.34 9.23 4.06
N LEU A 69 -22.08 9.13 5.17
CA LEU A 69 -23.18 8.18 5.35
C LEU A 69 -24.42 8.92 5.86
N VAL A 70 -25.57 8.68 5.23
CA VAL A 70 -26.86 9.29 5.59
C VAL A 70 -27.96 8.23 5.71
N THR A 71 -28.94 8.47 6.59
CA THR A 71 -30.04 7.54 6.88
C THR A 71 -31.18 7.56 5.85
N ALA A 72 -30.95 8.16 4.68
CA ALA A 72 -31.93 8.31 3.61
C ALA A 72 -31.44 7.64 2.31
N PRO A 73 -32.34 7.12 1.47
CA PRO A 73 -31.98 6.51 0.19
C PRO A 73 -31.52 7.54 -0.85
N LYS A 74 -31.84 8.81 -0.63
CA LYS A 74 -31.50 9.91 -1.52
C LYS A 74 -30.80 11.01 -0.74
N ASN A 75 -29.88 11.70 -1.39
CA ASN A 75 -29.35 12.94 -0.84
C ASN A 75 -28.90 13.88 -1.94
N THR A 76 -29.03 15.18 -1.68
CA THR A 76 -28.56 16.23 -2.59
C THR A 76 -27.36 16.93 -1.96
N ILE A 77 -26.34 17.15 -2.77
CA ILE A 77 -25.16 17.94 -2.42
C ILE A 77 -25.14 19.16 -3.33
N THR A 78 -25.05 20.35 -2.73
CA THR A 78 -24.89 21.62 -3.46
C THR A 78 -23.51 22.18 -3.17
N ILE A 79 -22.83 22.64 -4.21
CA ILE A 79 -21.46 23.13 -4.17
C ILE A 79 -21.48 24.53 -4.76
N GLN A 80 -21.11 25.51 -3.96
CA GLN A 80 -20.83 26.86 -4.45
C GLN A 80 -19.34 26.97 -4.77
N ASN A 81 -19.06 27.29 -6.03
CA ASN A 81 -17.73 27.39 -6.58
C ASN A 81 -17.11 28.74 -6.20
N GLU A 82 -15.83 28.76 -5.85
CA GLU A 82 -15.13 30.01 -5.50
C GLU A 82 -15.05 30.98 -6.68
N ASN A 83 -14.90 30.43 -7.89
CA ASN A 83 -14.86 31.17 -9.15
C ASN A 83 -15.61 30.36 -10.20
N VAL A 84 -16.34 31.01 -11.10
CA VAL A 84 -17.02 30.33 -12.21
C VAL A 84 -16.08 29.40 -12.97
N SER A 85 -16.56 28.22 -13.37
CA SER A 85 -15.72 27.25 -14.06
C SER A 85 -16.46 26.34 -15.02
N ILE A 86 -15.73 25.77 -15.98
CA ILE A 86 -16.21 24.70 -16.84
C ILE A 86 -15.74 23.36 -16.24
N ILE A 87 -16.69 22.57 -15.73
CA ILE A 87 -16.41 21.20 -15.28
C ILE A 87 -16.41 20.26 -16.48
N LYS A 88 -15.38 19.42 -16.55
CA LYS A 88 -15.20 18.45 -17.65
C LYS A 88 -15.25 17.01 -17.19
N SER A 89 -15.17 16.75 -15.90
CA SER A 89 -15.40 15.41 -15.36
C SER A 89 -15.78 15.46 -13.90
N TYR A 90 -16.35 14.36 -13.43
CA TYR A 90 -16.55 14.07 -12.02
C TYR A 90 -16.15 12.64 -11.71
N ALA A 91 -15.91 12.36 -10.43
CA ALA A 91 -15.59 11.02 -9.96
C ALA A 91 -16.36 10.72 -8.67
N ILE A 92 -16.80 9.47 -8.53
CA ILE A 92 -17.49 8.96 -7.34
C ILE A 92 -16.75 7.71 -6.87
N THR A 93 -16.53 7.59 -5.56
CA THR A 93 -15.87 6.43 -4.95
C THR A 93 -16.82 5.71 -4.00
N SER A 94 -16.96 4.39 -4.15
CA SER A 94 -17.75 3.55 -3.23
C SER A 94 -17.11 3.48 -1.84
N ALA A 95 -17.92 3.32 -0.79
CA ALA A 95 -17.41 3.21 0.58
C ALA A 95 -16.72 1.86 0.85
N ASN A 96 -16.44 1.54 2.11
CA ASN A 96 -15.68 0.35 2.50
C ASN A 96 -16.50 -0.93 2.76
N ASP A 97 -17.79 -0.85 3.15
CA ASP A 97 -18.43 -1.95 3.89
C ASP A 97 -19.77 -2.48 3.32
N ALA A 98 -20.61 -1.66 2.69
CA ALA A 98 -21.99 -2.06 2.34
C ALA A 98 -22.37 -1.69 0.88
N PRO A 99 -22.24 -2.61 -0.08
CA PRO A 99 -22.57 -2.36 -1.50
C PRO A 99 -24.00 -1.90 -1.78
N GLY A 100 -24.98 -2.36 -0.99
CA GLY A 100 -26.36 -1.94 -1.16
C GLY A 100 -26.62 -0.46 -0.86
N ARG A 101 -25.69 0.22 -0.16
CA ARG A 101 -25.79 1.64 0.18
C ARG A 101 -25.10 2.56 -0.84
N ASP A 102 -24.42 2.02 -1.85
CA ASP A 102 -23.71 2.85 -2.83
C ASP A 102 -24.73 3.56 -3.77
N PRO A 103 -24.43 4.78 -4.24
CA PRO A 103 -25.30 5.46 -5.21
C PRO A 103 -25.39 4.66 -6.50
N LYS A 104 -26.62 4.46 -6.95
CA LYS A 104 -26.99 3.76 -8.19
C LYS A 104 -27.32 4.74 -9.31
N ASN A 105 -28.05 5.78 -8.94
CA ASN A 105 -28.51 6.81 -9.85
C ASN A 105 -28.04 8.16 -9.35
N TRP A 106 -27.78 9.08 -10.28
CA TRP A 106 -27.61 10.47 -9.94
C TRP A 106 -27.85 11.42 -11.10
N ILE A 107 -28.14 12.67 -10.75
CA ILE A 107 -28.24 13.79 -11.68
C ILE A 107 -27.22 14.84 -11.24
N LEU A 108 -26.29 15.20 -12.12
CA LEU A 108 -25.38 16.32 -11.93
C LEU A 108 -25.89 17.52 -12.73
N SER A 109 -26.05 18.66 -12.07
CA SER A 109 -26.54 19.91 -12.66
C SER A 109 -25.61 21.08 -12.33
N GLY A 110 -25.56 22.07 -13.22
CA GLY A 110 -24.86 23.35 -13.04
C GLY A 110 -25.84 24.53 -13.01
N SER A 111 -25.52 25.57 -12.25
CA SER A 111 -26.29 26.81 -12.20
C SER A 111 -25.39 28.05 -12.11
N VAL A 112 -25.83 29.15 -12.74
CA VAL A 112 -25.13 30.45 -12.69
C VAL A 112 -25.55 31.24 -11.45
N ASN A 113 -26.81 31.11 -11.04
CA ASN A 113 -27.44 31.88 -9.95
C ASN A 113 -27.81 31.04 -8.71
N GLY A 114 -27.73 29.71 -8.79
CA GLY A 114 -28.13 28.80 -7.71
C GLY A 114 -29.62 28.43 -7.72
N GLU A 115 -30.42 29.05 -8.58
CA GLU A 115 -31.87 28.88 -8.66
C GLU A 115 -32.27 28.07 -9.89
N THR A 116 -31.75 28.44 -11.06
CA THR A 116 -32.06 27.77 -12.32
C THR A 116 -30.96 26.76 -12.66
N TRP A 117 -31.33 25.49 -12.82
CA TRP A 117 -30.38 24.39 -12.97
C TRP A 117 -30.41 23.81 -14.39
N THR A 118 -29.23 23.64 -14.99
CA THR A 118 -29.04 22.89 -16.24
C THR A 118 -28.46 21.53 -15.92
N VAL A 119 -29.10 20.46 -16.40
CA VAL A 119 -28.57 19.09 -16.26
C VAL A 119 -27.31 18.94 -17.11
N LEU A 120 -26.22 18.51 -16.47
CA LEU A 120 -24.93 18.25 -17.12
C LEU A 120 -24.72 16.75 -17.42
N ASP A 121 -25.21 15.89 -16.54
CA ASP A 121 -25.18 14.44 -16.72
C ASP A 121 -26.25 13.76 -15.88
N LYS A 122 -26.69 12.59 -16.34
CA LYS A 122 -27.59 11.69 -15.61
C LYS A 122 -27.10 10.26 -15.77
N LYS A 123 -26.98 9.56 -14.66
CA LYS A 123 -26.62 8.13 -14.64
C LYS A 123 -27.67 7.34 -13.91
N ASN A 124 -27.91 6.13 -14.41
CA ASN A 124 -28.79 5.15 -13.79
C ASN A 124 -28.05 3.82 -13.67
N ASP A 125 -28.46 3.00 -12.70
CA ASP A 125 -28.05 1.60 -12.52
C ASP A 125 -26.54 1.36 -12.49
N GLN A 126 -25.80 2.30 -11.92
CA GLN A 126 -24.35 2.20 -11.77
C GLN A 126 -23.98 1.12 -10.75
N LEU A 127 -22.82 0.48 -10.97
CA LEU A 127 -22.32 -0.60 -10.13
C LEU A 127 -20.85 -0.37 -9.79
N PHE A 128 -20.48 -0.59 -8.54
CA PHE A 128 -19.10 -0.70 -8.10
C PHE A 128 -18.78 -2.19 -7.88
N LYS A 129 -17.86 -2.71 -8.68
CA LYS A 129 -17.39 -4.11 -8.62
C LYS A 129 -16.51 -4.37 -7.41
N LYS A 130 -15.87 -3.33 -6.87
CA LYS A 130 -14.99 -3.40 -5.68
C LYS A 130 -15.36 -2.30 -4.68
N ARG A 131 -14.96 -2.50 -3.41
CA ARG A 131 -15.02 -1.44 -2.38
C ARG A 131 -13.93 -0.42 -2.62
N ARG A 132 -14.16 0.84 -2.23
CA ARG A 132 -13.23 1.96 -2.48
C ARG A 132 -12.89 2.15 -3.96
N GLU A 133 -13.77 1.69 -4.84
CA GLU A 133 -13.62 1.82 -6.29
C GLU A 133 -14.02 3.22 -6.72
N THR A 134 -13.13 3.92 -7.43
CA THR A 134 -13.43 5.22 -8.02
C THR A 134 -13.84 5.05 -9.47
N ARG A 135 -15.04 5.51 -9.82
CA ARG A 135 -15.52 5.62 -11.20
C ARG A 135 -15.43 7.08 -11.66
N ASN A 136 -14.90 7.29 -12.86
CA ASN A 136 -14.76 8.61 -13.47
C ASN A 136 -15.75 8.77 -14.62
N TYR A 137 -16.29 9.97 -14.77
CA TYR A 137 -17.31 10.31 -15.75
C TYR A 137 -16.93 11.61 -16.45
N GLU A 138 -16.93 11.60 -17.79
CA GLU A 138 -16.56 12.76 -18.60
C GLU A 138 -17.78 13.56 -19.03
N LEU A 139 -17.68 14.89 -18.93
CA LEU A 139 -18.65 15.87 -19.40
C LEU A 139 -18.13 16.51 -20.69
N LYS A 140 -17.93 15.69 -21.74
CA LYS A 140 -17.28 16.12 -22.99
C LYS A 140 -17.93 17.36 -23.59
N LEU A 141 -19.26 17.38 -23.59
CA LEU A 141 -20.08 18.42 -24.20
C LEU A 141 -20.23 19.69 -23.34
N ASN A 142 -19.92 19.64 -22.03
CA ASN A 142 -20.09 20.81 -21.19
C ASN A 142 -19.04 21.88 -21.51
N ASN A 143 -19.46 23.02 -22.04
CA ASN A 143 -18.63 24.17 -22.38
C ASN A 143 -19.05 25.46 -21.65
N LYS A 144 -20.03 25.37 -20.74
CA LYS A 144 -20.57 26.52 -20.01
C LYS A 144 -19.95 26.63 -18.62
N GLU A 145 -19.75 27.87 -18.20
CA GLU A 145 -19.29 28.22 -16.86
C GLU A 145 -20.45 28.30 -15.88
N TYR A 146 -20.25 27.73 -14.69
CA TYR A 146 -21.24 27.73 -13.61
C TYR A 146 -20.61 28.15 -12.27
N SER A 147 -21.40 28.84 -11.46
CA SER A 147 -21.07 29.26 -10.09
C SER A 147 -21.49 28.21 -9.07
N PHE A 148 -22.49 27.40 -9.39
CA PHE A 148 -23.04 26.38 -8.51
C PHE A 148 -23.15 25.04 -9.22
N TYR A 149 -22.94 23.96 -8.47
CA TYR A 149 -23.21 22.60 -8.91
C TYR A 149 -24.09 21.89 -7.90
N LYS A 150 -24.95 21.01 -8.39
CA LYS A 150 -25.82 20.17 -7.58
C LYS A 150 -25.71 18.75 -8.07
N ILE A 151 -25.49 17.81 -7.14
CA ILE A 151 -25.56 16.38 -7.43
C ILE A 151 -26.61 15.73 -6.53
N GLU A 152 -27.54 15.05 -7.17
CA GLU A 152 -28.67 14.36 -6.53
C GLU A 152 -28.40 12.86 -6.62
N PHE A 153 -28.00 12.26 -5.50
CA PHE A 153 -27.70 10.83 -5.40
C PHE A 153 -28.92 10.04 -4.96
N GLU A 154 -29.05 8.82 -5.48
CA GLU A 154 -30.04 7.84 -5.08
C GLU A 154 -29.42 6.44 -5.06
N GLN A 155 -29.64 5.69 -3.98
CA GLN A 155 -29.54 4.24 -3.98
C GLN A 155 -30.95 3.64 -4.17
N ASN A 156 -31.03 2.44 -4.76
CA ASN A 156 -32.31 1.81 -5.10
C ASN A 156 -32.52 0.38 -4.54
N LYS A 157 -31.77 -0.04 -3.51
CA LYS A 157 -31.86 -1.37 -2.89
C LYS A 157 -31.63 -1.34 -1.38
N LYS A 158 -32.23 -2.30 -0.65
CA LYS A 158 -31.86 -2.52 0.75
C LYS A 158 -30.41 -3.01 0.85
N SER A 159 -29.72 -2.57 1.89
CA SER A 159 -28.39 -3.07 2.24
C SER A 159 -28.48 -4.52 2.77
N VAL A 160 -27.32 -5.15 2.95
CA VAL A 160 -27.20 -6.46 3.63
C VAL A 160 -27.69 -6.44 5.08
N TYR A 161 -27.85 -5.25 5.67
CA TYR A 161 -28.40 -5.03 7.02
C TYR A 161 -29.89 -4.63 7.00
N GLY A 162 -30.54 -4.64 5.82
CA GLY A 162 -31.95 -4.31 5.68
C GLY A 162 -32.29 -2.81 5.64
N ASP A 163 -31.32 -1.92 5.86
CA ASP A 163 -31.49 -0.47 5.78
C ASP A 163 -31.52 0.06 4.33
N THR A 164 -31.90 1.33 4.18
CA THR A 164 -31.93 2.07 2.92
C THR A 164 -30.98 3.28 2.95
N PHE A 165 -29.85 3.16 3.65
CA PHE A 165 -28.91 4.27 3.78
C PHE A 165 -28.12 4.50 2.49
N LEU A 166 -27.63 5.72 2.30
CA LEU A 166 -26.74 6.09 1.20
C LEU A 166 -25.34 6.36 1.75
N GLN A 167 -24.32 5.82 1.09
CA GLN A 167 -22.92 6.07 1.44
C GLN A 167 -22.01 6.31 0.25
N ILE A 168 -21.05 7.21 0.44
CA ILE A 168 -20.08 7.62 -0.59
C ILE A 168 -18.75 7.88 0.10
N ALA A 169 -17.65 7.29 -0.40
CA ALA A 169 -16.33 7.57 0.14
C ALA A 169 -15.80 8.93 -0.33
N GLU A 170 -15.89 9.20 -1.64
CA GLU A 170 -15.36 10.44 -2.23
C GLU A 170 -16.22 10.87 -3.42
N PHE A 171 -16.35 12.18 -3.58
CA PHE A 171 -16.87 12.84 -4.77
C PHE A 171 -15.92 13.95 -5.18
N ASP A 172 -15.59 13.99 -6.46
CA ASP A 172 -14.70 15.00 -7.03
C ASP A 172 -15.34 15.62 -8.28
N LEU A 173 -15.21 16.94 -8.43
CA LEU A 173 -15.61 17.70 -9.61
C LEU A 173 -14.38 18.40 -10.18
N LYS A 174 -14.04 18.11 -11.44
CA LYS A 174 -12.79 18.55 -12.04
C LYS A 174 -13.04 19.56 -13.16
N LYS A 175 -12.49 20.76 -12.97
CA LYS A 175 -12.46 21.83 -13.98
C LYS A 175 -11.22 21.78 -14.84
N ILE A 176 -11.32 22.35 -16.04
CA ILE A 176 -10.13 22.73 -16.82
C ILE A 176 -9.32 23.73 -16.00
N THR A 177 -8.01 23.55 -15.98
CA THR A 177 -7.08 24.55 -15.43
C THR A 177 -6.02 24.88 -16.47
N LYS A 178 -5.61 26.15 -16.49
CA LYS A 178 -4.46 26.60 -17.29
C LYS A 178 -3.15 26.61 -16.48
N ALA A 179 -3.24 26.64 -15.15
CA ALA A 179 -2.08 26.47 -14.27
C ALA A 179 -1.53 25.02 -14.38
N PRO A 180 -0.23 24.81 -14.19
CA PRO A 180 0.36 23.48 -14.30
C PRO A 180 -0.22 22.53 -13.25
N ILE A 181 -0.28 21.24 -13.59
CA ILE A 181 -0.52 20.18 -12.62
C ILE A 181 0.76 19.38 -12.54
N VAL A 182 1.42 19.51 -11.40
CA VAL A 182 2.76 18.97 -11.24
C VAL A 182 2.73 17.45 -11.22
N LYS A 183 3.61 16.83 -11.99
CA LYS A 183 3.86 15.39 -11.95
C LYS A 183 5.25 15.11 -12.49
N PHE A 184 5.93 14.17 -11.86
CA PHE A 184 7.20 13.67 -12.36
C PHE A 184 7.27 12.15 -12.34
N SER A 185 8.28 11.62 -13.02
CA SER A 185 8.65 10.21 -13.01
C SER A 185 10.18 10.07 -13.00
N SER A 186 10.68 8.91 -12.61
CA SER A 186 12.06 8.50 -12.82
C SER A 186 12.11 7.09 -13.42
N LYS A 187 13.22 6.75 -14.09
CA LYS A 187 13.43 5.40 -14.63
C LYS A 187 13.60 4.33 -13.54
N SER A 188 14.17 4.72 -12.41
CA SER A 188 14.31 3.90 -11.22
C SER A 188 14.07 4.73 -9.96
N THR A 189 13.55 4.09 -8.92
CA THR A 189 13.46 4.63 -7.56
C THR A 189 14.46 3.95 -6.62
N ARG A 190 15.28 3.03 -7.14
CA ARG A 190 16.30 2.28 -6.40
C ARG A 190 17.64 2.39 -7.12
N ALA A 191 18.71 2.60 -6.37
CA ALA A 191 20.03 2.89 -6.92
C ALA A 191 21.13 2.44 -5.95
N LYS A 192 22.32 2.16 -6.49
CA LYS A 192 23.54 2.13 -5.68
C LYS A 192 24.05 3.55 -5.48
N ILE A 193 24.91 3.76 -4.48
CA ILE A 193 25.71 4.98 -4.42
C ILE A 193 26.43 5.18 -5.76
N SER A 194 26.49 6.42 -6.23
CA SER A 194 27.06 6.83 -7.54
C SER A 194 26.21 6.51 -8.78
N ASP A 195 25.15 5.71 -8.70
CA ASP A 195 24.24 5.53 -9.83
C ASP A 195 23.50 6.85 -10.11
N THR A 196 23.44 7.22 -11.39
CA THR A 196 22.67 8.39 -11.83
C THR A 196 21.24 8.01 -12.17
N ILE A 197 20.29 8.72 -11.58
CA ILE A 197 18.85 8.60 -11.86
C ILE A 197 18.42 9.75 -12.76
N GLN A 198 17.79 9.39 -13.88
CA GLN A 198 17.12 10.33 -14.75
C GLN A 198 15.70 10.61 -14.23
N PHE A 199 15.42 11.87 -13.94
CA PHE A 199 14.09 12.37 -13.63
C PHE A 199 13.47 13.02 -14.86
N HIS A 200 12.14 12.98 -14.93
CA HIS A 200 11.38 13.55 -16.01
C HIS A 200 10.19 14.34 -15.51
N ASP A 201 10.05 15.56 -16.03
CA ASP A 201 8.79 16.28 -15.92
C ASP A 201 7.74 15.66 -16.84
N ILE A 202 6.61 15.26 -16.24
CA ILE A 202 5.43 14.78 -16.95
C ILE A 202 4.19 15.57 -16.52
N SER A 203 4.41 16.82 -16.07
CA SER A 203 3.36 17.74 -15.66
C SER A 203 2.45 18.13 -16.83
N TYR A 204 1.24 18.54 -16.47
CA TYR A 204 0.22 18.99 -17.43
C TYR A 204 0.29 20.52 -17.61
N ASN A 205 -0.36 21.01 -18.67
CA ASN A 205 -0.50 22.44 -19.01
C ASN A 205 0.81 23.20 -19.26
N GLY A 206 1.83 22.51 -19.78
CA GLY A 206 3.06 23.11 -20.29
C GLY A 206 3.76 24.03 -19.29
N PRO A 207 4.41 23.49 -18.25
CA PRO A 207 5.33 24.27 -17.43
C PRO A 207 6.37 24.99 -18.29
N THR A 208 6.74 26.19 -17.85
CA THR A 208 7.81 27.01 -18.47
C THR A 208 8.98 27.23 -17.51
N SER A 209 8.90 26.71 -16.29
CA SER A 209 9.95 26.81 -15.27
C SER A 209 9.81 25.68 -14.26
N TRP A 210 10.94 25.10 -13.88
CA TRP A 210 11.06 24.00 -12.92
C TRP A 210 11.96 24.43 -11.77
N LYS A 211 11.64 23.95 -10.57
CA LYS A 211 12.52 24.01 -9.40
C LYS A 211 12.46 22.67 -8.70
N TRP A 212 13.47 21.86 -8.98
CA TRP A 212 13.69 20.60 -8.32
C TRP A 212 14.45 20.79 -7.01
N TYR A 213 14.18 19.90 -6.07
CA TYR A 213 14.96 19.70 -4.86
C TYR A 213 15.12 18.19 -4.64
N PHE A 214 16.37 17.77 -4.51
CA PHE A 214 16.77 16.40 -4.24
C PHE A 214 17.49 16.37 -2.90
N GLU A 215 16.84 15.82 -1.87
CA GLU A 215 17.46 15.64 -0.57
C GLU A 215 18.71 14.76 -0.70
N ASN A 216 19.87 15.29 -0.29
CA ASN A 216 21.19 14.66 -0.47
C ASN A 216 21.54 14.27 -1.92
N GLY A 217 20.86 14.82 -2.93
CA GLY A 217 21.18 14.58 -4.33
C GLY A 217 22.24 15.56 -4.85
N ILE A 218 22.96 15.14 -5.89
CA ILE A 218 23.91 15.97 -6.64
C ILE A 218 23.45 16.01 -8.12
N PRO A 219 23.07 17.20 -8.64
CA PRO A 219 22.93 18.47 -7.92
C PRO A 219 21.72 18.47 -6.96
N LYS A 220 21.82 19.24 -5.86
CA LYS A 220 20.74 19.36 -4.85
C LYS A 220 19.49 20.08 -5.38
N TYR A 221 19.68 21.01 -6.30
CA TYR A 221 18.63 21.75 -6.98
C TYR A 221 18.85 21.69 -8.49
N SER A 222 17.77 21.76 -9.26
CA SER A 222 17.86 21.91 -10.71
C SER A 222 16.69 22.73 -11.24
N SER A 223 16.94 23.48 -12.31
CA SER A 223 15.93 24.19 -13.11
C SER A 223 15.60 23.49 -14.42
N GLU A 224 16.29 22.39 -14.74
CA GLU A 224 16.04 21.60 -15.95
C GLU A 224 14.71 20.83 -15.84
N PRO A 225 13.98 20.64 -16.94
CA PRO A 225 12.77 19.80 -16.94
C PRO A 225 13.08 18.32 -16.65
N ASP A 226 14.22 17.83 -17.16
CA ASP A 226 14.61 16.42 -17.10
C ASP A 226 16.03 16.28 -16.49
N PRO A 227 16.24 16.56 -15.19
CA PRO A 227 17.57 16.52 -14.60
C PRO A 227 18.08 15.10 -14.36
N LYS A 228 19.40 14.94 -14.44
CA LYS A 228 20.14 13.77 -13.98
C LYS A 228 20.70 14.03 -12.59
N VAL A 229 20.49 13.10 -11.66
CA VAL A 229 20.90 13.25 -10.27
C VAL A 229 21.44 11.93 -9.75
N TYR A 230 22.57 11.96 -9.05
CA TYR A 230 23.03 10.82 -8.26
C TYR A 230 22.99 11.16 -6.77
N PHE A 231 22.99 10.14 -5.92
CA PHE A 231 22.89 10.27 -4.47
C PHE A 231 24.08 9.57 -3.80
N PRO A 232 25.02 10.30 -3.19
CA PRO A 232 26.21 9.71 -2.57
C PRO A 232 25.94 9.10 -1.19
N VAL A 233 24.80 9.43 -0.56
CA VAL A 233 24.47 8.97 0.80
C VAL A 233 23.45 7.82 0.71
N PRO A 234 23.73 6.64 1.30
CA PRO A 234 22.76 5.57 1.44
C PRO A 234 21.54 5.99 2.28
N GLY A 235 20.37 5.46 1.95
CA GLY A 235 19.11 5.72 2.64
C GLY A 235 17.99 6.17 1.72
N ASN A 236 16.94 6.71 2.32
CA ASN A 236 15.77 7.23 1.63
C ASN A 236 15.90 8.73 1.38
N HIS A 237 15.58 9.18 0.17
CA HIS A 237 15.69 10.59 -0.23
C HIS A 237 14.37 11.14 -0.74
N THR A 238 14.02 12.33 -0.24
CA THR A 238 12.86 13.10 -0.68
C THR A 238 13.14 13.84 -1.99
N VAL A 239 12.18 13.79 -2.91
CA VAL A 239 12.21 14.57 -4.15
C VAL A 239 11.04 15.53 -4.17
N LYS A 240 11.32 16.81 -4.44
CA LYS A 240 10.30 17.86 -4.61
C LYS A 240 10.45 18.51 -5.96
N LEU A 241 9.32 18.72 -6.62
CA LEU A 241 9.24 19.48 -7.86
C LEU A 241 8.23 20.62 -7.66
N VAL A 242 8.64 21.83 -8.04
CA VAL A 242 7.74 22.97 -8.27
C VAL A 242 7.79 23.33 -9.74
N VAL A 243 6.63 23.45 -10.37
CA VAL A 243 6.49 23.87 -11.77
C VAL A 243 5.68 25.15 -11.85
N LYS A 244 5.99 26.01 -12.81
CA LYS A 244 5.30 27.27 -13.06
C LYS A 244 5.01 27.45 -14.55
N ASN A 245 3.88 28.07 -14.86
CA ASN A 245 3.65 28.75 -16.14
C ASN A 245 3.04 30.14 -15.87
N LYS A 246 2.63 30.87 -16.93
CA LYS A 246 2.03 32.21 -16.78
C LYS A 246 0.72 32.25 -15.98
N PHE A 247 0.03 31.12 -15.83
CA PHE A 247 -1.27 31.02 -15.15
C PHE A 247 -1.16 30.58 -13.69
N GLY A 248 0.02 30.17 -13.23
CA GLY A 248 0.24 29.79 -11.84
C GLY A 248 1.38 28.82 -11.63
N LYS A 249 1.42 28.22 -10.44
CA LYS A 249 2.40 27.23 -10.02
C LYS A 249 1.73 26.07 -9.30
N ASP A 250 2.38 24.91 -9.32
CA ASP A 250 2.00 23.74 -8.54
C ASP A 250 3.24 23.03 -8.01
N SER A 251 3.09 22.23 -6.95
CA SER A 251 4.22 21.55 -6.31
C SER A 251 3.86 20.20 -5.70
N VAL A 252 4.76 19.23 -5.84
CA VAL A 252 4.66 17.90 -5.22
C VAL A 252 5.91 17.61 -4.41
N ILE A 253 5.73 16.95 -3.27
CA ILE A 253 6.80 16.43 -2.42
C ILE A 253 6.57 14.92 -2.29
N SER A 254 7.51 14.13 -2.80
CA SER A 254 7.51 12.67 -2.68
C SER A 254 8.58 12.28 -1.65
N LYS A 255 8.15 12.00 -0.42
CA LYS A 255 9.03 11.52 0.65
C LYS A 255 9.51 10.11 0.33
N ARG A 256 10.76 9.79 0.68
CA ARG A 256 11.39 8.47 0.48
C ARG A 256 11.24 7.93 -0.96
N TYR A 257 11.27 8.82 -1.94
CA TYR A 257 11.04 8.47 -3.33
C TYR A 257 12.19 7.67 -3.93
N VAL A 258 13.43 8.02 -3.58
CA VAL A 258 14.64 7.28 -3.99
C VAL A 258 15.21 6.53 -2.81
N LYS A 259 15.49 5.24 -2.98
CA LYS A 259 16.19 4.40 -2.01
C LYS A 259 17.56 4.03 -2.54
N VAL A 260 18.60 4.42 -1.82
CA VAL A 260 20.00 4.26 -2.24
C VAL A 260 20.70 3.33 -1.27
N TYR A 261 21.43 2.34 -1.75
CA TYR A 261 22.25 1.48 -0.90
C TYR A 261 23.73 1.55 -1.30
N ASP A 262 24.59 1.30 -0.33
CA ASP A 262 26.03 1.09 -0.55
C ASP A 262 26.26 -0.42 -0.67
N PRO A 263 26.81 -0.93 -1.79
CA PRO A 263 27.14 -2.35 -1.92
C PRO A 263 28.05 -2.88 -0.80
N GLU A 264 28.97 -2.06 -0.29
CA GLU A 264 29.89 -2.44 0.80
C GLU A 264 29.20 -2.39 2.17
N ASN A 265 28.16 -1.57 2.32
CA ASN A 265 27.37 -1.46 3.54
C ASN A 265 25.86 -1.46 3.23
N PRO A 266 25.26 -2.60 2.83
CA PRO A 266 23.91 -2.66 2.25
C PRO A 266 22.77 -2.15 3.15
N TRP A 267 23.05 -2.03 4.44
CA TRP A 267 22.11 -1.63 5.50
C TRP A 267 22.40 -0.26 6.11
N LYS A 268 23.48 0.42 5.66
CA LYS A 268 23.79 1.78 6.11
C LYS A 268 22.71 2.73 5.64
N GLY A 269 22.15 3.54 6.55
CA GLY A 269 21.02 4.41 6.23
C GLY A 269 19.65 3.70 6.21
N PHE A 270 19.58 2.47 6.74
CA PHE A 270 18.30 1.78 6.94
C PHE A 270 17.34 2.65 7.77
N HIS A 271 16.09 2.73 7.31
CA HIS A 271 15.05 3.52 7.94
C HIS A 271 14.29 2.66 8.94
N TYR A 272 14.55 2.86 10.23
CA TYR A 272 13.80 2.23 11.31
C TYR A 272 12.38 2.82 11.41
N PRO A 273 11.38 2.01 11.75
CA PRO A 273 10.06 2.51 12.02
C PRO A 273 10.09 3.37 13.28
N LYS A 274 9.26 4.40 13.33
CA LYS A 274 8.98 5.10 14.59
C LYS A 274 8.27 4.12 15.53
N VAL A 275 8.87 3.85 16.68
CA VAL A 275 8.21 3.05 17.72
C VAL A 275 7.46 3.99 18.66
N GLU A 276 6.16 3.80 18.78
CA GLU A 276 5.35 4.39 19.84
C GLU A 276 4.96 3.31 20.83
N PHE A 277 5.55 3.38 22.01
CA PHE A 277 5.26 2.47 23.12
C PHE A 277 4.15 3.06 23.98
N THR A 278 3.01 2.38 24.01
CA THR A 278 1.89 2.70 24.91
C THR A 278 1.58 1.49 25.77
N SER A 279 0.94 1.67 26.93
CA SER A 279 0.45 0.54 27.71
C SER A 279 -0.91 0.86 28.28
N THR A 280 -1.86 -0.05 28.11
CA THR A 280 -3.16 0.04 28.79
C THR A 280 -3.17 -0.70 30.12
N ASP A 281 -2.20 -1.60 30.36
CA ASP A 281 -1.94 -2.20 31.66
C ASP A 281 -0.54 -1.82 32.14
N THR A 282 -0.47 -1.09 33.25
CA THR A 282 0.79 -0.63 33.85
C THR A 282 1.04 -1.20 35.24
N VAL A 283 0.11 -2.00 35.77
CA VAL A 283 0.10 -2.37 37.20
C VAL A 283 0.36 -3.86 37.43
N SER A 284 0.06 -4.71 36.45
CA SER A 284 0.25 -6.16 36.58
C SER A 284 1.71 -6.54 36.82
N LEU A 285 1.92 -7.68 37.47
CA LEU A 285 3.25 -8.25 37.64
C LEU A 285 3.85 -8.64 36.28
N GLY A 286 3.01 -9.04 35.32
CA GLY A 286 3.43 -9.30 33.94
C GLY A 286 4.01 -8.07 33.26
N TYR A 287 3.33 -6.92 33.33
CA TYR A 287 3.84 -5.66 32.79
C TYR A 287 5.15 -5.25 33.48
N LYS A 288 5.14 -5.20 34.83
CA LYS A 288 6.31 -4.82 35.64
C LYS A 288 7.51 -5.71 35.32
N ARG A 289 7.29 -7.01 35.14
CA ARG A 289 8.33 -7.96 34.75
C ARG A 289 8.84 -7.65 33.34
N ALA A 290 7.96 -7.46 32.36
CA ALA A 290 8.34 -7.20 30.97
C ALA A 290 9.23 -5.96 30.81
N VAL A 291 8.85 -4.83 31.42
CA VAL A 291 9.63 -3.58 31.34
C VAL A 291 10.91 -3.63 32.17
N ARG A 292 10.98 -4.47 33.21
CA ARG A 292 12.23 -4.70 33.95
C ARG A 292 13.24 -5.49 33.11
N ILE A 293 12.81 -6.55 32.43
CA ILE A 293 13.71 -7.46 31.69
C ILE A 293 14.07 -6.91 30.29
N ILE A 294 13.22 -6.05 29.71
CA ILE A 294 13.46 -5.29 28.48
C ILE A 294 13.16 -3.81 28.78
N PRO A 295 14.14 -3.05 29.30
CA PRO A 295 13.94 -1.65 29.68
C PRO A 295 13.77 -0.71 28.48
N ASP A 296 14.25 -1.10 27.30
CA ASP A 296 14.13 -0.31 26.07
C ASP A 296 13.52 -1.15 24.93
N PHE A 297 12.18 -1.15 24.88
CA PHE A 297 11.44 -1.81 23.82
C PHE A 297 11.64 -1.17 22.44
N THR A 298 11.99 0.13 22.37
CA THR A 298 12.28 0.78 21.09
C THR A 298 13.55 0.19 20.49
N LYS A 299 14.60 0.06 21.29
CA LYS A 299 15.84 -0.61 20.88
C LYS A 299 15.59 -2.07 20.50
N ALA A 300 14.86 -2.83 21.31
CA ALA A 300 14.55 -4.23 21.02
C ALA A 300 13.78 -4.40 19.69
N ILE A 301 12.76 -3.58 19.44
CA ILE A 301 11.99 -3.59 18.19
C ILE A 301 12.88 -3.22 17.00
N ASN A 302 13.77 -2.23 17.14
CA ASN A 302 14.69 -1.82 16.08
C ASN A 302 15.73 -2.92 15.74
N GLU A 303 16.27 -3.59 16.76
CA GLU A 303 17.20 -4.72 16.58
C GLU A 303 16.52 -5.87 15.82
N VAL A 304 15.33 -6.28 16.27
CA VAL A 304 14.56 -7.34 15.62
C VAL A 304 14.17 -6.92 14.19
N THR A 305 13.71 -5.68 14.01
CA THR A 305 13.35 -5.12 12.70
C THR A 305 14.49 -5.25 11.68
N LEU A 306 15.70 -4.81 12.04
CA LEU A 306 16.85 -4.92 11.13
C LEU A 306 17.19 -6.39 10.87
N GLY A 307 17.11 -7.23 11.89
CA GLY A 307 17.33 -8.66 11.78
C GLY A 307 16.35 -9.35 10.82
N VAL A 308 15.05 -9.03 10.90
CA VAL A 308 14.00 -9.50 9.99
C VAL A 308 14.34 -9.07 8.56
N CYS A 309 14.62 -7.79 8.35
CA CYS A 309 14.92 -7.26 7.01
C CYS A 309 16.15 -7.93 6.38
N LYS A 310 17.18 -8.21 7.18
CA LYS A 310 18.40 -8.91 6.73
C LYS A 310 18.15 -10.34 6.24
N GLN A 311 17.10 -10.99 6.70
CA GLN A 311 16.72 -12.31 6.20
C GLN A 311 15.85 -12.21 4.93
N LEU A 312 14.95 -11.24 4.88
CA LEU A 312 13.96 -11.08 3.81
C LEU A 312 14.47 -10.35 2.56
N TYR A 313 15.57 -9.59 2.66
CA TYR A 313 16.08 -8.70 1.62
C TYR A 313 17.60 -8.69 1.56
N LYS A 314 18.18 -8.23 0.44
CA LYS A 314 19.65 -8.11 0.29
C LYS A 314 20.21 -6.77 0.72
N ASN A 315 19.41 -5.71 0.67
CA ASN A 315 19.84 -4.35 1.01
C ASN A 315 18.63 -3.47 1.38
N LEU A 316 18.88 -2.31 1.99
CA LEU A 316 17.82 -1.39 2.43
C LEU A 316 16.91 -0.93 1.28
N SER A 317 17.40 -0.87 0.04
CA SER A 317 16.63 -0.36 -1.08
C SER A 317 15.50 -1.30 -1.49
N GLU A 318 15.61 -2.59 -1.11
CA GLU A 318 14.61 -3.64 -1.36
C GLU A 318 13.40 -3.55 -0.43
N VAL A 319 13.63 -3.08 0.80
CA VAL A 319 12.67 -3.06 1.90
C VAL A 319 11.45 -2.21 1.56
N PRO A 320 10.21 -2.67 1.82
CA PRO A 320 9.01 -1.87 1.65
C PRO A 320 9.00 -0.66 2.60
N ASP A 321 8.13 0.30 2.33
CA ASP A 321 7.93 1.42 3.24
C ASP A 321 7.18 0.96 4.48
N PHE A 322 7.83 1.05 5.64
CA PHE A 322 7.24 0.77 6.94
C PHE A 322 7.61 1.92 7.88
N GLU A 323 6.59 2.65 8.32
CA GLU A 323 6.74 3.94 9.00
C GLU A 323 6.76 3.81 10.50
N LYS A 324 5.93 2.93 11.06
CA LYS A 324 5.58 3.01 12.47
C LYS A 324 5.14 1.67 13.05
N VAL A 325 5.55 1.43 14.29
CA VAL A 325 5.03 0.37 15.15
C VAL A 325 4.41 1.03 16.39
N ASN A 326 3.11 0.87 16.57
CA ASN A 326 2.42 1.18 17.82
C ASN A 326 2.46 -0.09 18.68
N PHE A 327 3.39 -0.16 19.63
CA PHE A 327 3.53 -1.31 20.51
C PHE A 327 2.74 -1.08 21.79
N THR A 328 1.83 -1.99 22.11
CA THR A 328 0.96 -1.88 23.29
C THR A 328 0.99 -3.12 24.16
N PHE A 329 1.26 -2.92 25.45
CA PHE A 329 0.95 -3.93 26.47
C PHE A 329 -0.50 -3.78 26.93
N ASN A 330 -1.22 -4.90 27.00
CA ASN A 330 -2.60 -4.94 27.47
C ASN A 330 -2.88 -6.20 28.31
N TRP A 331 -3.85 -6.10 29.22
CA TRP A 331 -4.38 -7.28 29.92
C TRP A 331 -5.38 -8.01 29.01
N SER A 332 -4.97 -9.12 28.38
CA SER A 332 -5.78 -9.80 27.34
C SER A 332 -5.63 -11.33 27.36
N ASN A 333 -6.65 -12.04 26.87
CA ASN A 333 -6.63 -13.50 26.65
C ASN A 333 -6.01 -13.91 25.29
N THR A 334 -5.53 -12.95 24.51
CA THR A 334 -4.79 -13.17 23.26
C THR A 334 -3.31 -12.87 23.51
N LEU A 335 -2.43 -13.85 23.25
CA LEU A 335 -0.98 -13.75 23.56
C LEU A 335 -0.35 -12.51 22.92
N ALA A 336 -0.49 -12.40 21.60
CA ALA A 336 -0.13 -11.23 20.83
C ALA A 336 -1.09 -11.12 19.65
N ALA A 337 -1.25 -9.92 19.13
CA ALA A 337 -2.03 -9.67 17.93
C ALA A 337 -1.42 -8.52 17.14
N ARG A 338 -1.58 -8.57 15.83
CA ARG A 338 -1.24 -7.47 14.93
C ARG A 338 -2.47 -6.83 14.29
N GLY A 339 -2.38 -5.54 14.03
CA GLY A 339 -3.37 -4.70 13.36
C GLY A 339 -2.72 -3.65 12.48
N GLY A 340 -3.42 -2.54 12.26
CA GLY A 340 -2.94 -1.43 11.45
C GLY A 340 -3.09 -1.64 9.94
N ASN A 341 -2.18 -1.05 9.17
CA ASN A 341 -2.16 -1.05 7.71
C ASN A 341 -0.74 -1.36 7.19
N ASN A 342 -0.51 -1.21 5.89
CA ASN A 342 0.75 -1.60 5.25
C ASN A 342 1.98 -0.80 5.69
N THR A 343 1.81 0.42 6.22
CA THR A 343 2.94 1.27 6.66
C THR A 343 2.95 1.50 8.17
N ILE A 344 1.85 1.21 8.87
CA ILE A 344 1.72 1.37 10.32
C ILE A 344 1.21 0.06 10.92
N MET A 345 1.99 -0.57 11.78
CA MET A 345 1.60 -1.76 12.53
C MET A 345 1.12 -1.37 13.92
N ASP A 346 -0.02 -1.93 14.32
CA ASP A 346 -0.40 -2.01 15.73
C ASP A 346 -0.01 -3.38 16.24
N LEU A 347 0.82 -3.45 17.29
CA LEU A 347 1.29 -4.70 17.88
C LEU A 347 0.90 -4.73 19.34
N TRP A 348 0.06 -5.69 19.72
CA TRP A 348 -0.37 -5.90 21.11
C TRP A 348 0.31 -7.13 21.69
N PHE A 349 0.70 -7.05 22.97
CA PHE A 349 1.23 -8.17 23.73
C PHE A 349 0.51 -8.27 25.08
N SER A 350 0.04 -9.47 25.42
CA SER A 350 -0.65 -9.73 26.68
C SER A 350 0.28 -9.78 27.89
N THR A 351 0.09 -8.86 28.82
CA THR A 351 0.73 -8.88 30.14
C THR A 351 0.20 -10.02 31.01
N LYS A 352 -1.06 -10.44 30.81
CA LYS A 352 -1.66 -11.62 31.45
C LYS A 352 -0.93 -12.90 31.07
N TYR A 353 -0.52 -13.04 29.80
CA TYR A 353 0.27 -14.18 29.36
C TYR A 353 1.62 -14.23 30.09
N ILE A 354 2.33 -13.10 30.17
CA ILE A 354 3.61 -13.00 30.88
C ILE A 354 3.44 -13.35 32.37
N GLN A 355 2.38 -12.83 33.00
CA GLN A 355 2.14 -13.07 34.42
C GLN A 355 1.76 -14.52 34.73
N ASN A 356 0.86 -15.11 33.93
CA ASN A 356 0.22 -16.38 34.29
C ASN A 356 0.90 -17.56 33.60
N ALA A 357 1.15 -17.48 32.29
CA ALA A 357 1.71 -18.60 31.54
C ALA A 357 3.21 -18.76 31.78
N LEU A 358 3.92 -17.66 32.02
CA LEU A 358 5.36 -17.62 32.19
C LEU A 358 5.78 -17.34 33.65
N LYS A 359 4.86 -17.54 34.61
CA LYS A 359 5.06 -17.22 36.03
C LYS A 359 6.34 -17.83 36.59
N ASP A 360 6.55 -19.12 36.31
CA ASP A 360 7.63 -19.93 36.88
C ASP A 360 8.87 -20.01 35.96
N ASP A 361 8.81 -19.45 34.76
CA ASP A 361 9.95 -19.39 33.85
C ASP A 361 10.97 -18.34 34.34
N THR A 362 12.26 -18.49 34.03
CA THR A 362 13.29 -17.49 34.39
C THR A 362 13.12 -16.20 33.56
N ASP A 363 13.71 -15.09 34.01
CA ASP A 363 13.66 -13.83 33.27
C ASP A 363 14.27 -13.94 31.87
N GLU A 364 15.34 -14.74 31.72
CA GLU A 364 15.95 -15.03 30.42
C GLU A 364 14.98 -15.77 29.50
N ALA A 365 14.22 -16.74 30.04
CA ALA A 365 13.22 -17.48 29.27
C ALA A 365 12.04 -16.58 28.86
N VAL A 366 11.57 -15.69 29.75
CA VAL A 366 10.53 -14.71 29.42
C VAL A 366 11.01 -13.73 28.36
N LYS A 367 12.21 -13.17 28.53
CA LYS A 367 12.82 -12.26 27.54
C LYS A 367 12.96 -12.95 26.19
N TYR A 368 13.39 -14.20 26.19
CA TYR A 368 13.50 -15.02 24.99
C TYR A 368 12.15 -15.21 24.29
N GLU A 369 11.06 -15.50 25.02
CA GLU A 369 9.73 -15.63 24.42
C GLU A 369 9.24 -14.29 23.84
N ILE A 370 9.44 -13.17 24.56
CA ILE A 370 9.05 -11.85 24.06
C ILE A 370 9.78 -11.53 22.76
N TYR A 371 11.11 -11.73 22.69
CA TYR A 371 11.86 -11.53 21.45
C TYR A 371 11.38 -12.47 20.35
N GLY A 372 11.07 -13.73 20.65
CA GLY A 372 10.53 -14.67 19.66
C GLY A 372 9.19 -14.21 19.07
N VAL A 373 8.31 -13.63 19.88
CA VAL A 373 7.07 -13.00 19.40
C VAL A 373 7.39 -11.78 18.56
N LEU A 374 8.31 -10.90 18.99
CA LEU A 374 8.71 -9.75 18.17
C LEU A 374 9.25 -10.17 16.80
N TRP A 375 10.06 -11.23 16.73
CA TRP A 375 10.57 -11.76 15.46
C TRP A 375 9.46 -12.24 14.53
N HIS A 376 8.46 -12.96 15.06
CA HIS A 376 7.31 -13.40 14.29
C HIS A 376 6.46 -12.20 13.83
N GLU A 377 6.06 -11.34 14.77
CA GLU A 377 5.08 -10.28 14.51
C GLU A 377 5.65 -9.16 13.62
N LEU A 378 6.90 -8.77 13.83
CA LEU A 378 7.55 -7.75 12.99
C LEU A 378 7.82 -8.28 11.57
N THR A 379 7.93 -9.60 11.38
CA THR A 379 8.04 -10.19 10.05
C THR A 379 6.82 -9.87 9.18
N HIS A 380 5.60 -9.91 9.75
CA HIS A 380 4.38 -9.48 9.07
C HIS A 380 4.35 -7.99 8.67
N GLY A 381 5.23 -7.17 9.24
CA GLY A 381 5.37 -5.74 8.88
C GLY A 381 6.23 -5.51 7.64
N TYR A 382 7.10 -6.48 7.33
CA TYR A 382 8.09 -6.36 6.27
C TYR A 382 7.89 -7.36 5.14
N GLN A 383 7.45 -8.59 5.41
CA GLN A 383 7.24 -9.59 4.37
C GLN A 383 6.21 -9.14 3.34
N PHE A 384 6.36 -9.63 2.10
CA PHE A 384 5.35 -9.38 1.08
C PHE A 384 4.08 -10.20 1.35
N SER A 385 2.95 -9.78 0.77
CA SER A 385 1.69 -10.52 0.87
C SER A 385 1.33 -11.12 -0.49
N PRO A 386 1.17 -12.45 -0.59
CA PRO A 386 0.88 -13.10 -1.87
C PRO A 386 -0.53 -12.77 -2.37
N LYS A 387 -0.68 -12.75 -3.69
CA LYS A 387 -1.97 -12.81 -4.37
C LYS A 387 -2.15 -14.21 -4.90
N THR A 388 -2.96 -15.01 -4.22
CA THR A 388 -3.18 -16.41 -4.56
C THR A 388 -4.50 -16.56 -5.31
N GLU A 389 -4.80 -17.77 -5.81
CA GLU A 389 -6.13 -18.06 -6.37
C GLU A 389 -7.24 -17.92 -5.32
N ASN A 390 -6.92 -18.13 -4.03
CA ASN A 390 -7.88 -18.10 -2.94
C ASN A 390 -7.24 -17.60 -1.64
N ASP A 391 -7.29 -16.28 -1.42
CA ASP A 391 -6.67 -15.59 -0.27
C ASP A 391 -7.44 -15.82 1.05
N LYS A 392 -7.58 -17.09 1.45
CA LYS A 392 -8.22 -17.46 2.72
C LYS A 392 -7.18 -17.52 3.83
N TYR A 393 -7.46 -16.79 4.90
CA TYR A 393 -6.65 -16.80 6.11
C TYR A 393 -7.07 -17.96 7.03
N ARG A 394 -6.75 -19.20 6.63
CA ARG A 394 -6.91 -20.43 7.43
C ARG A 394 -6.03 -21.57 6.90
N PRO A 395 -5.73 -22.61 7.69
CA PRO A 395 -4.95 -23.77 7.23
C PRO A 395 -5.48 -24.39 5.93
N GLY A 396 -4.56 -24.93 5.13
CA GLY A 396 -4.85 -25.55 3.83
C GLY A 396 -4.89 -24.58 2.65
N TYR A 397 -4.51 -23.32 2.84
CA TYR A 397 -4.46 -22.29 1.79
C TYR A 397 -3.08 -21.65 1.74
N ASP A 398 -2.57 -21.42 0.52
CA ASP A 398 -1.26 -20.82 0.26
C ASP A 398 -1.07 -19.48 0.97
N TYR A 399 -2.08 -18.62 0.95
CA TYR A 399 -2.03 -17.28 1.55
C TYR A 399 -1.71 -17.33 3.04
N PHE A 400 -2.46 -18.14 3.80
CA PHE A 400 -2.25 -18.30 5.23
C PHE A 400 -0.92 -18.99 5.54
N ALA A 401 -0.61 -20.07 4.82
CA ALA A 401 0.61 -20.83 5.04
C ALA A 401 1.85 -20.00 4.75
N PHE A 402 1.83 -19.15 3.72
CA PHE A 402 2.90 -18.22 3.42
C PHE A 402 3.08 -17.23 4.58
N LEU A 403 2.00 -16.52 4.95
CA LEU A 403 2.12 -15.45 5.93
C LEU A 403 2.63 -15.94 7.29
N GLU A 404 2.00 -16.99 7.83
CA GLU A 404 2.38 -17.50 9.15
C GLU A 404 3.64 -18.37 9.11
N GLY A 405 3.84 -19.09 8.00
CA GLY A 405 5.00 -19.96 7.82
C GLY A 405 6.29 -19.17 7.65
N GLU A 406 6.30 -18.09 6.87
CA GLU A 406 7.48 -17.23 6.70
C GLU A 406 7.81 -16.46 7.99
N ALA A 407 6.79 -15.97 8.71
CA ALA A 407 6.99 -15.36 10.02
C ALA A 407 7.62 -16.31 11.04
N ASP A 408 7.15 -17.57 11.11
CA ASP A 408 7.78 -18.58 11.95
C ASP A 408 9.16 -19.01 11.42
N LEU A 409 9.37 -19.09 10.10
CA LEU A 409 10.69 -19.35 9.50
C LEU A 409 11.73 -18.32 9.96
N VAL A 410 11.40 -17.02 9.85
CA VAL A 410 12.29 -15.93 10.23
C VAL A 410 12.60 -15.97 11.74
N ARG A 411 11.58 -16.24 12.57
CA ARG A 411 11.75 -16.47 14.02
C ARG A 411 12.67 -17.66 14.31
N ILE A 412 12.45 -18.79 13.65
CA ILE A 412 13.23 -20.02 13.85
C ILE A 412 14.68 -19.80 13.41
N ASN A 413 14.89 -19.19 12.25
CA ASN A 413 16.20 -18.90 11.69
C ASN A 413 16.98 -17.87 12.53
N ALA A 414 16.30 -16.96 13.21
CA ALA A 414 16.90 -16.09 14.22
C ALA A 414 17.25 -16.80 15.55
N GLY A 415 16.98 -18.11 15.67
CA GLY A 415 17.27 -18.91 16.86
C GLY A 415 16.17 -18.91 17.91
N TYR A 416 15.00 -18.31 17.65
CA TYR A 416 13.92 -18.15 18.63
C TYR A 416 12.88 -19.28 18.61
N HIS A 417 13.33 -20.54 18.67
CA HIS A 417 12.49 -21.73 18.58
C HIS A 417 12.71 -22.82 19.64
N LYS A 418 13.54 -22.63 20.69
CA LYS A 418 13.78 -23.59 21.80
C LYS A 418 12.54 -24.28 22.41
N THR A 419 11.39 -23.62 22.41
CA THR A 419 10.11 -24.15 22.94
C THR A 419 9.27 -24.88 21.88
N ARG A 420 9.78 -24.99 20.65
CA ARG A 420 9.11 -25.55 19.48
C ARG A 420 10.04 -26.56 18.81
N HIS A 421 9.49 -27.48 18.05
CA HIS A 421 10.24 -28.52 17.35
C HIS A 421 9.59 -28.80 15.98
N PRO A 422 10.34 -29.37 15.04
CA PRO A 422 9.77 -29.87 13.79
C PRO A 422 8.58 -30.80 14.06
N ASP A 423 7.51 -30.62 13.31
CA ASP A 423 6.34 -31.49 13.32
C ASP A 423 5.74 -31.61 11.91
N LEU A 424 4.72 -32.47 11.78
CA LEU A 424 3.97 -32.71 10.54
C LEU A 424 2.62 -31.97 10.50
N GLY A 425 2.34 -31.16 11.52
CA GLY A 425 1.12 -30.36 11.64
C GLY A 425 -0.18 -31.15 11.59
N PHE A 426 -1.22 -30.51 11.04
CA PHE A 426 -2.51 -31.15 10.84
C PHE A 426 -2.43 -32.09 9.65
N LYS A 427 -2.83 -33.35 9.87
CA LYS A 427 -2.72 -34.46 8.90
C LYS A 427 -3.20 -34.12 7.48
N ASN A 428 -4.17 -33.21 7.34
CA ASN A 428 -4.78 -32.87 6.04
C ASN A 428 -4.14 -31.68 5.33
N TYR A 429 -3.24 -30.93 5.98
CA TYR A 429 -2.74 -29.67 5.43
C TYR A 429 -1.24 -29.66 5.13
N LYS A 430 -0.44 -30.58 5.70
CA LYS A 430 1.01 -30.71 5.39
C LYS A 430 1.74 -29.35 5.57
N TYR A 431 2.55 -28.94 4.60
CA TYR A 431 3.22 -27.63 4.52
C TYR A 431 2.26 -26.43 4.44
N LEU A 432 0.95 -26.62 4.27
CA LEU A 432 -0.07 -25.57 4.31
C LEU A 432 -0.72 -25.39 5.70
N SER A 433 -0.14 -26.00 6.74
CA SER A 433 -0.64 -25.91 8.12
C SER A 433 -0.44 -24.52 8.75
N GLY A 434 0.48 -23.71 8.23
CA GLY A 434 0.91 -22.43 8.81
C GLY A 434 1.75 -22.61 10.07
N TYR A 435 2.15 -21.49 10.68
CA TYR A 435 2.89 -21.42 11.94
C TYR A 435 4.05 -22.45 12.00
N THR A 436 4.15 -23.20 13.10
CA THR A 436 5.32 -24.00 13.47
C THR A 436 5.62 -25.08 12.44
N THR A 437 4.60 -25.79 11.94
CA THR A 437 4.77 -26.83 10.92
C THR A 437 5.38 -26.28 9.64
N THR A 438 4.76 -25.24 9.09
CA THR A 438 5.25 -24.64 7.84
C THR A 438 6.61 -23.98 8.06
N GLY A 439 6.79 -23.25 9.17
CA GLY A 439 8.05 -22.59 9.50
C GLY A 439 9.23 -23.56 9.64
N PHE A 440 9.06 -24.72 10.29
CA PHE A 440 10.11 -25.73 10.38
C PHE A 440 10.36 -26.46 9.08
N PHE A 441 9.33 -26.72 8.28
CA PHE A 441 9.52 -27.25 6.92
C PHE A 441 10.36 -26.28 6.08
N LEU A 442 10.00 -24.99 6.06
CA LEU A 442 10.77 -23.98 5.35
C LEU A 442 12.19 -23.84 5.91
N LYS A 443 12.39 -23.98 7.23
CA LYS A 443 13.73 -23.94 7.83
C LYS A 443 14.58 -25.12 7.38
N TRP A 444 13.99 -26.31 7.33
CA TRP A 444 14.65 -27.50 6.81
C TRP A 444 15.05 -27.31 5.33
N ILE A 445 14.21 -26.64 4.54
CA ILE A 445 14.57 -26.27 3.15
C ILE A 445 15.79 -25.35 3.11
N VAL A 446 15.83 -24.31 3.95
CA VAL A 446 16.98 -23.40 4.08
C VAL A 446 18.26 -24.17 4.41
N ASP A 447 18.19 -25.09 5.38
CA ASP A 447 19.35 -25.84 5.87
C ASP A 447 19.83 -26.91 4.90
N THR A 448 18.93 -27.45 4.07
CA THR A 448 19.21 -28.64 3.25
C THR A 448 19.51 -28.29 1.79
N TYR A 449 18.85 -27.27 1.23
CA TYR A 449 18.92 -27.01 -0.21
C TYR A 449 19.45 -25.63 -0.58
N ASP A 450 19.10 -24.57 0.17
CA ASP A 450 19.43 -23.21 -0.24
C ASP A 450 19.41 -22.24 0.95
N GLU A 451 20.61 -21.86 1.42
CA GLU A 451 20.78 -20.86 2.49
C GLU A 451 20.16 -19.49 2.17
N ASN A 452 19.97 -19.18 0.88
CA ASN A 452 19.37 -17.93 0.42
C ASN A 452 17.85 -18.05 0.20
N PHE A 453 17.24 -19.18 0.56
CA PHE A 453 15.85 -19.48 0.28
C PHE A 453 14.89 -18.45 0.89
N ILE A 454 15.13 -17.96 2.12
CA ILE A 454 14.24 -16.98 2.77
C ILE A 454 14.04 -15.73 1.89
N TYR A 455 15.13 -15.16 1.39
CA TYR A 455 15.09 -14.02 0.48
C TYR A 455 14.35 -14.36 -0.83
N LYS A 456 14.67 -15.50 -1.45
CA LYS A 456 14.04 -15.91 -2.72
C LYS A 456 12.55 -16.19 -2.55
N PHE A 457 12.16 -16.79 -1.44
CA PHE A 457 10.78 -17.11 -1.10
C PHE A 457 9.94 -15.85 -0.90
N ASN A 458 10.41 -14.91 -0.08
CA ASN A 458 9.78 -13.59 0.06
C ASN A 458 9.67 -12.89 -1.30
N LYS A 459 10.77 -12.82 -2.06
CA LYS A 459 10.81 -12.14 -3.38
C LYS A 459 9.88 -12.77 -4.41
N SER A 460 9.69 -14.09 -4.38
CA SER A 460 8.82 -14.79 -5.34
C SER A 460 7.38 -14.25 -5.35
N VAL A 461 6.91 -13.69 -4.24
CA VAL A 461 5.58 -13.06 -4.11
C VAL A 461 5.34 -11.93 -5.11
N ILE A 462 6.39 -11.17 -5.45
CA ILE A 462 6.27 -10.04 -6.39
C ILE A 462 6.62 -10.44 -7.84
N GLU A 463 7.10 -11.66 -8.05
CA GLU A 463 7.52 -12.19 -9.36
C GLU A 463 6.48 -13.16 -9.95
N ILE A 464 5.72 -13.87 -9.10
CA ILE A 464 4.74 -14.88 -9.49
C ILE A 464 3.31 -14.37 -9.26
N SER A 465 2.42 -14.53 -10.26
CA SER A 465 1.00 -14.15 -10.13
C SER A 465 0.11 -15.04 -11.01
N PRO A 466 -0.87 -15.79 -10.45
CA PRO A 466 -1.13 -15.96 -9.02
C PRO A 466 -0.01 -16.75 -8.34
N TRP A 467 0.29 -16.39 -7.08
CA TRP A 467 1.30 -17.06 -6.28
C TRP A 467 0.77 -18.36 -5.67
N SER A 468 1.58 -19.42 -5.67
CA SER A 468 1.34 -20.66 -4.92
C SER A 468 2.65 -21.27 -4.45
N TYR A 469 2.61 -22.09 -3.39
CA TYR A 469 3.76 -22.85 -2.91
C TYR A 469 4.35 -23.74 -4.01
N LYS A 470 3.50 -24.41 -4.79
CA LYS A 470 3.94 -25.32 -5.85
C LYS A 470 4.74 -24.59 -6.93
N THR A 471 4.25 -23.44 -7.39
CA THR A 471 4.96 -22.63 -8.39
C THR A 471 6.24 -22.04 -7.82
N ALA A 472 6.19 -21.45 -6.61
CA ALA A 472 7.36 -20.84 -5.98
C ALA A 472 8.50 -21.85 -5.76
N PHE A 473 8.20 -23.03 -5.25
CA PHE A 473 9.21 -24.08 -5.04
C PHE A 473 9.78 -24.61 -6.36
N LYS A 474 8.93 -24.72 -7.40
CA LYS A 474 9.39 -25.12 -8.73
C LYS A 474 10.32 -24.06 -9.33
N GLU A 475 10.04 -22.77 -9.17
CA GLU A 475 10.92 -21.71 -9.70
C GLU A 475 12.21 -21.53 -8.89
N ILE A 476 12.13 -21.59 -7.56
CA ILE A 476 13.28 -21.35 -6.68
C ILE A 476 14.24 -22.54 -6.64
N LEU A 477 13.70 -23.76 -6.54
CA LEU A 477 14.47 -24.99 -6.29
C LEU A 477 14.45 -25.98 -7.46
N ASN A 478 13.66 -25.73 -8.51
CA ASN A 478 13.41 -26.68 -9.59
C ASN A 478 12.88 -28.05 -9.11
N LYS A 479 12.18 -28.09 -7.97
CA LYS A 479 11.66 -29.31 -7.33
C LYS A 479 10.16 -29.24 -7.10
N ASP A 480 9.51 -30.42 -7.07
CA ASP A 480 8.13 -30.54 -6.63
C ASP A 480 8.07 -30.51 -5.09
N ILE A 481 7.24 -29.61 -4.55
CA ILE A 481 7.08 -29.46 -3.10
C ILE A 481 6.52 -30.71 -2.43
N ASP A 482 5.72 -31.53 -3.12
CA ASP A 482 5.17 -32.75 -2.54
C ASP A 482 6.24 -33.83 -2.36
N ILE A 483 7.31 -33.81 -3.18
CA ILE A 483 8.50 -34.66 -2.99
C ILE A 483 9.30 -34.16 -1.78
N LEU A 484 9.54 -32.85 -1.72
CA LEU A 484 10.25 -32.22 -0.60
C LEU A 484 9.54 -32.44 0.74
N TRP A 485 8.21 -32.43 0.75
CA TRP A 485 7.43 -32.73 1.95
C TRP A 485 7.63 -34.18 2.42
N LYS A 486 7.69 -35.15 1.51
CA LYS A 486 7.99 -36.55 1.88
C LYS A 486 9.39 -36.72 2.46
N GLU A 487 10.36 -36.00 1.93
CA GLU A 487 11.72 -35.95 2.47
C GLU A 487 11.73 -35.32 3.89
N TYR A 488 10.96 -34.26 4.09
CA TYR A 488 10.76 -33.66 5.41
C TYR A 488 10.03 -34.61 6.40
N GLU A 489 9.04 -35.38 5.94
CA GLU A 489 8.38 -36.42 6.77
C GLU A 489 9.39 -37.45 7.30
N ALA A 490 10.30 -37.92 6.44
CA ALA A 490 11.39 -38.81 6.85
C ALA A 490 12.33 -38.13 7.86
N TYR A 491 12.67 -36.86 7.65
CA TYR A 491 13.48 -36.08 8.58
C TYR A 491 12.83 -35.95 9.97
N VAL A 492 11.54 -35.60 10.04
CA VAL A 492 10.82 -35.46 11.33
C VAL A 492 10.74 -36.81 12.06
N ASN A 493 10.47 -37.89 11.33
CA ASN A 493 10.43 -39.23 11.94
C ASN A 493 11.79 -39.63 12.55
N GLU A 494 12.90 -39.22 11.95
CA GLU A 494 14.23 -39.47 12.50
C GLU A 494 14.57 -38.53 13.66
N TYR A 495 14.17 -37.27 13.57
CA TYR A 495 14.28 -36.30 14.65
C TYR A 495 13.59 -36.79 15.93
N ASP A 496 12.37 -37.34 15.80
CA ASP A 496 11.58 -37.84 16.92
C ASP A 496 12.17 -39.09 17.59
N LYS A 497 12.92 -39.92 16.86
CA LYS A 497 13.63 -41.07 17.45
C LYS A 497 14.85 -40.64 18.26
N THR A 498 15.56 -39.62 17.79
CA THR A 498 16.87 -39.24 18.32
C THR A 498 16.79 -38.20 19.43
N LYS A 499 15.69 -37.43 19.52
CA LYS A 499 15.48 -36.42 20.56
C LYS A 499 14.27 -36.76 21.42
N LYS A 500 14.46 -36.86 22.75
CA LYS A 500 13.35 -36.88 23.71
C LYS A 500 12.63 -35.54 23.65
N VAL A 501 11.58 -35.46 22.84
CA VAL A 501 10.74 -34.27 22.74
C VAL A 501 9.96 -34.10 24.05
N ILE A 502 10.42 -33.20 24.92
CA ILE A 502 9.64 -32.79 26.08
C ILE A 502 8.57 -31.81 25.59
N LYS A 503 7.38 -32.31 25.25
CA LYS A 503 6.23 -31.45 24.95
C LYS A 503 5.76 -30.80 26.26
N LYS A 504 6.13 -29.53 26.51
CA LYS A 504 5.54 -28.72 27.58
C LYS A 504 4.03 -28.63 27.30
N LYS A 505 3.19 -29.12 28.23
CA LYS A 505 1.73 -29.04 28.10
C LYS A 505 1.33 -27.56 28.01
N ARG A 506 0.49 -27.21 27.03
CA ARG A 506 0.00 -25.83 26.87
C ARG A 506 -0.76 -25.44 28.13
N ILE A 507 -0.25 -24.45 28.87
CA ILE A 507 -0.89 -23.92 30.09
C ILE A 507 -2.16 -23.17 29.68
N ASP A 508 -3.29 -23.45 30.33
CA ASP A 508 -4.52 -22.67 30.17
C ASP A 508 -4.47 -21.39 31.01
N TRP A 509 -3.61 -20.48 30.58
CA TRP A 509 -3.35 -19.22 31.27
C TRP A 509 -4.52 -18.22 31.19
N LYS A 510 -5.52 -18.47 30.34
CA LYS A 510 -6.69 -17.61 30.17
C LYS A 510 -7.62 -17.65 31.37
N ASN A 511 -7.72 -18.81 32.01
CA ASN A 511 -8.60 -19.06 33.16
C ASN A 511 -7.87 -19.04 34.50
N MET A 512 -6.58 -18.71 34.50
CA MET A 512 -5.80 -18.53 35.73
C MET A 512 -6.09 -17.15 36.33
N ASN A 513 -6.50 -17.16 37.60
CA ASN A 513 -6.76 -15.96 38.40
C ASN A 513 -5.47 -15.26 38.82
#